data_AF-A0A963ZCJ0-F1
#
_entry.id   AF-A0A963ZCJ0-F1
#
_cell.length_a   1.000
_cell.length_b   1.000
_cell.length_c   1.000
_cell.angle_alpha   90.00
_cell.angle_beta   90.00
_cell.angle_gamma   90.00
#
_symmetry.space_group_name_H-M   'P 1'
#
loop_
_entity.id
_entity.type
_entity.pdbx_description
1 polymer ?
#
loop_
_entity_poly.entity_id
_entity_poly.type
_entity_poly.pdbx_seq_one_letter_code
_entity_poly.pdbx_strand_id
1 'polypeptide(L)'
;MKKSTCLLKFFVPLFLLFISCVEEKPENTNKHEQNEAQIVDGLILPTTPYEFKLYQRQILEIAVANSDPLTIYIGDITQGQTLLNLTQGKQELINQSIVQGEKVTFSISDSSYVIFCKEQVNLLIGEDYAYFVISHSYLDIDADNTGSEISLENIEHLITLVEQSDVIFIRNGNQHTPKEAADHLRTKWENSGNKNMTIEQFIENIASKSSISGNPYQVKLADGSVVTAKEWYSDLINKESL
;
A
#
# COMPACT_ATOMS: atom_id res chain seq x y z
N MET A 1 20.83 63.06 -24.90
CA MET A 1 19.51 63.72 -25.06
C MET A 1 18.54 63.05 -24.10
N LYS A 2 18.07 63.76 -23.07
CA LYS A 2 17.35 63.23 -21.90
C LYS A 2 16.05 64.01 -21.69
N LYS A 3 14.98 63.25 -21.42
CA LYS A 3 13.77 63.53 -20.62
C LYS A 3 12.77 64.59 -21.14
N SER A 4 11.58 64.09 -21.49
CA SER A 4 10.32 64.85 -21.51
C SER A 4 9.59 64.70 -20.18
N THR A 5 9.13 65.82 -19.65
CA THR A 5 8.20 65.95 -18.53
C THR A 5 7.07 66.84 -19.03
N CYS A 6 5.80 66.44 -18.86
CA CYS A 6 4.71 67.41 -18.84
C CYS A 6 3.55 66.87 -17.99
N LEU A 7 3.21 67.65 -16.96
CA LEU A 7 2.07 67.51 -16.05
C LEU A 7 0.90 68.32 -16.62
N LEU A 8 -0.33 67.80 -16.51
CA LEU A 8 -1.51 68.67 -16.36
C LEU A 8 -2.52 68.02 -15.41
N LYS A 9 -2.84 68.75 -14.34
CA LYS A 9 -3.84 68.45 -13.30
C LYS A 9 -5.22 68.93 -13.76
N PHE A 10 -6.28 68.18 -13.44
CA PHE A 10 -7.61 68.75 -13.17
C PHE A 10 -8.33 67.96 -12.06
N PHE A 11 -9.29 68.64 -11.45
CA PHE A 11 -9.77 68.61 -10.07
C PHE A 11 -11.03 67.70 -9.89
N VAL A 12 -11.24 67.16 -8.68
CA VAL A 12 -12.33 66.26 -8.21
C VAL A 12 -13.66 67.03 -7.99
N PRO A 13 -14.88 66.42 -7.83
CA PRO A 13 -15.28 65.80 -6.53
C PRO A 13 -16.34 64.64 -6.52
N LEU A 14 -16.19 63.75 -5.53
CA LEU A 14 -17.20 63.27 -4.55
C LEU A 14 -18.54 62.61 -5.00
N PHE A 15 -18.74 61.34 -4.64
CA PHE A 15 -20.00 60.90 -3.97
C PHE A 15 -19.79 59.60 -3.15
N LEU A 16 -20.23 59.65 -1.89
CA LEU A 16 -20.32 58.54 -0.95
C LEU A 16 -21.42 57.55 -1.35
N LEU A 17 -21.22 56.26 -1.07
CA LEU A 17 -22.32 55.38 -0.65
C LEU A 17 -21.81 54.26 0.27
N PHE A 18 -22.11 54.43 1.55
CA PHE A 18 -22.20 53.38 2.55
C PHE A 18 -23.41 52.50 2.22
N ILE A 19 -23.24 51.18 2.16
CA ILE A 19 -24.32 50.22 2.46
C ILE A 19 -23.74 49.12 3.34
N SER A 20 -24.16 49.16 4.60
CA SER A 20 -24.13 48.03 5.53
C SER A 20 -25.39 47.20 5.31
N CYS A 21 -25.27 45.88 5.27
CA CYS A 21 -26.35 44.95 5.62
C CYS A 21 -25.78 43.58 6.00
N VAL A 22 -25.78 43.34 7.31
CA VAL A 22 -25.92 42.03 7.95
C VAL A 22 -27.33 41.52 7.65
N GLU A 23 -27.52 40.24 7.31
CA GLU A 23 -28.25 39.27 8.17
C GLU A 23 -28.35 37.85 7.55
N GLU A 24 -28.03 36.89 8.42
CA GLU A 24 -28.55 35.54 8.61
C GLU A 24 -28.32 34.32 7.66
N LYS A 25 -28.06 33.24 8.40
CA LYS A 25 -27.65 31.85 8.10
C LYS A 25 -28.83 31.05 7.54
N PRO A 26 -28.56 29.92 6.86
CA PRO A 26 -29.29 28.71 7.20
C PRO A 26 -28.35 27.64 7.74
N GLU A 27 -28.69 27.19 8.93
CA GLU A 27 -28.18 26.02 9.60
C GLU A 27 -28.59 24.77 8.80
N ASN A 28 -27.61 23.96 8.39
CA ASN A 28 -27.87 22.55 8.11
C ASN A 28 -26.70 21.70 8.61
N THR A 29 -26.96 21.09 9.75
CA THR A 29 -26.32 19.87 10.27
C THR A 29 -25.98 18.87 9.17
N ASN A 30 -24.69 18.56 9.05
CA ASN A 30 -24.31 17.16 8.87
C ASN A 30 -23.03 16.88 9.64
N LYS A 31 -23.11 15.74 10.32
CA LYS A 31 -22.31 15.33 11.46
C LYS A 31 -20.90 14.98 11.03
N HIS A 32 -19.98 15.21 11.97
CA HIS A 32 -18.78 14.43 12.14
C HIS A 32 -19.04 12.95 11.83
N GLU A 33 -18.28 12.37 10.92
CA GLU A 33 -17.21 11.44 11.29
C GLU A 33 -16.38 11.17 10.03
N GLN A 34 -15.17 11.70 10.05
CA GLN A 34 -14.07 11.18 9.26
C GLN A 34 -13.85 9.76 9.76
N ASN A 35 -14.23 8.75 8.99
CA ASN A 35 -13.75 7.39 9.23
C ASN A 35 -12.65 7.12 8.20
N GLU A 36 -11.43 7.22 8.72
CA GLU A 36 -10.19 6.72 8.16
C GLU A 36 -10.35 5.24 7.81
N ALA A 37 -10.11 4.91 6.55
CA ALA A 37 -9.50 3.64 6.18
C ALA A 37 -8.15 4.00 5.57
N GLN A 38 -7.24 4.46 6.41
CA GLN A 38 -5.84 4.61 6.05
C GLN A 38 -5.14 3.32 6.44
N ILE A 39 -4.29 2.79 5.58
CA ILE A 39 -3.24 1.86 5.97
C ILE A 39 -2.32 2.65 6.92
N VAL A 40 -2.67 2.66 8.21
CA VAL A 40 -1.89 3.30 9.26
C VAL A 40 -0.83 2.28 9.71
N ASP A 41 0.43 2.66 9.52
CA ASP A 41 1.60 2.08 10.20
C ASP A 41 2.28 0.86 9.54
N GLY A 42 2.28 0.79 8.20
CA GLY A 42 3.00 -0.23 7.40
C GLY A 42 4.35 0.24 6.81
N LEU A 43 5.17 -0.73 6.36
CA LEU A 43 6.45 -0.48 5.70
C LEU A 43 6.22 0.11 4.29
N ILE A 44 6.86 1.24 3.97
CA ILE A 44 6.74 1.87 2.66
C ILE A 44 7.86 1.36 1.76
N LEU A 45 7.59 0.26 1.07
CA LEU A 45 8.53 -0.37 0.14
C LEU A 45 8.47 0.28 -1.26
N PRO A 46 9.61 0.55 -1.92
CA PRO A 46 9.63 1.07 -3.30
C PRO A 46 8.99 0.13 -4.31
N THR A 47 9.18 -1.18 -4.14
CA THR A 47 8.57 -2.26 -4.90
C THR A 47 8.26 -3.40 -3.95
N THR A 48 7.30 -4.26 -4.28
CA THR A 48 7.03 -5.48 -3.51
C THR A 48 7.10 -6.67 -4.46
N PRO A 49 8.03 -7.62 -4.28
CA PRO A 49 9.09 -7.64 -3.27
C PRO A 49 10.15 -6.52 -3.49
N TYR A 50 10.77 -6.07 -2.40
CA TYR A 50 11.84 -5.08 -2.43
C TYR A 50 13.21 -5.76 -2.33
N GLU A 51 13.91 -5.85 -3.45
CA GLU A 51 15.29 -6.34 -3.49
C GLU A 51 16.29 -5.19 -3.36
N PHE A 52 17.25 -5.34 -2.44
CA PHE A 52 18.29 -4.33 -2.23
C PHE A 52 19.64 -4.96 -1.87
N LYS A 53 20.71 -4.21 -2.19
CA LYS A 53 22.08 -4.53 -1.83
C LYS A 53 22.46 -3.76 -0.56
N LEU A 54 23.05 -4.44 0.41
CA LEU A 54 23.59 -3.81 1.62
C LEU A 54 25.05 -4.22 1.81
N TYR A 55 25.94 -3.24 1.96
CA TYR A 55 27.34 -3.50 2.30
C TYR A 55 27.50 -3.75 3.80
N GLN A 56 28.52 -4.52 4.18
CA GLN A 56 28.81 -4.77 5.59
C GLN A 56 28.98 -3.47 6.36
N ARG A 57 28.48 -3.43 7.60
CA ARG A 57 28.49 -2.27 8.50
C ARG A 57 27.72 -1.04 7.97
N GLN A 58 27.00 -1.18 6.86
CA GLN A 58 26.14 -0.13 6.35
C GLN A 58 24.76 -0.19 7.01
N ILE A 59 24.18 0.98 7.19
CA ILE A 59 22.80 1.16 7.62
C ILE A 59 21.94 1.52 6.40
N LEU A 60 20.78 0.88 6.28
CA LEU A 60 19.70 1.26 5.37
C LEU A 60 18.47 1.64 6.19
N GLU A 61 17.84 2.75 5.86
CA GLU A 61 16.57 3.17 6.46
C GLU A 61 15.44 3.04 5.44
N ILE A 62 14.34 2.39 5.84
CA ILE A 62 13.12 2.27 5.07
C ILE A 62 12.01 2.99 5.83
N ALA A 63 11.26 3.86 5.15
CA ALA A 63 10.19 4.62 5.78
C ALA A 63 9.05 3.70 6.24
N VAL A 64 8.46 4.03 7.38
CA VAL A 64 7.22 3.43 7.89
C VAL A 64 6.17 4.52 7.98
N ALA A 65 4.93 4.23 7.59
CA ALA A 65 3.86 5.20 7.72
C ALA A 65 3.69 5.62 9.19
N ASN A 66 3.66 6.94 9.46
CA ASN A 66 3.43 7.54 10.77
C ASN A 66 4.26 7.02 11.96
N SER A 67 5.38 6.36 11.71
CA SER A 67 6.24 5.76 12.75
C SER A 67 7.72 5.99 12.45
N ASP A 68 8.58 5.59 13.39
CA ASP A 68 10.03 5.61 13.18
C ASP A 68 10.40 4.71 11.99
N PRO A 69 11.44 5.08 11.20
CA PRO A 69 11.87 4.27 10.07
C PRO A 69 12.41 2.91 10.54
N LEU A 70 12.25 1.90 9.69
CA LEU A 70 12.93 0.62 9.85
C LEU A 70 14.40 0.82 9.49
N THR A 71 15.27 0.59 10.46
CA THR A 71 16.72 0.62 10.29
C THR A 71 17.23 -0.81 10.14
N ILE A 72 17.92 -1.08 9.04
CA ILE A 72 18.52 -2.37 8.70
C ILE A 72 20.02 -2.22 8.72
N TYR A 73 20.69 -3.07 9.48
CA TYR A 73 22.13 -3.12 9.58
C TYR A 73 22.61 -4.56 9.42
N ILE A 74 23.73 -4.73 8.70
CA ILE A 74 24.46 -5.99 8.70
C ILE A 74 25.87 -5.83 9.27
N GLY A 75 26.31 -6.83 10.03
CA GLY A 75 27.68 -6.92 10.53
C GLY A 75 28.67 -7.42 9.47
N ASP A 76 29.82 -7.88 9.96
CA ASP A 76 30.84 -8.47 9.10
C ASP A 76 30.34 -9.76 8.45
N ILE A 77 30.63 -9.94 7.16
CA ILE A 77 30.33 -11.18 6.45
C ILE A 77 31.51 -12.12 6.63
N THR A 78 31.36 -13.12 7.50
CA THR A 78 32.42 -14.10 7.78
C THR A 78 31.83 -15.49 7.85
N GLN A 79 32.57 -16.48 7.34
CA GLN A 79 32.17 -17.90 7.40
C GLN A 79 30.76 -18.19 6.81
N GLY A 80 30.32 -17.41 5.82
CA GLY A 80 29.03 -17.61 5.14
C GLY A 80 27.80 -17.09 5.93
N GLN A 81 28.03 -16.24 6.93
CA GLN A 81 26.98 -15.61 7.72
C GLN A 81 27.31 -14.15 8.04
N THR A 82 26.28 -13.39 8.42
CA THR A 82 26.43 -12.04 8.98
C THR A 82 25.40 -11.79 10.07
N LEU A 83 25.69 -10.89 11.00
CA LEU A 83 24.70 -10.40 11.96
C LEU A 83 23.70 -9.52 11.20
N LEU A 84 22.41 -9.83 11.28
CA LEU A 84 21.32 -9.00 10.82
C LEU A 84 20.65 -8.32 12.02
N ASN A 85 20.57 -6.99 11.97
CA ASN A 85 19.88 -6.19 12.97
C ASN A 85 18.82 -5.32 12.29
N LEU A 86 17.56 -5.49 12.72
CA LEU A 86 16.43 -4.64 12.32
C LEU A 86 15.91 -3.93 13.56
N THR A 87 15.80 -2.61 13.49
CA THR A 87 15.28 -1.77 14.58
C THR A 87 14.27 -0.77 14.07
N GLN A 88 13.31 -0.40 14.91
CA GLN A 88 12.38 0.70 14.68
C GLN A 88 12.48 1.66 15.86
N GLY A 89 13.13 2.81 15.65
CA GLY A 89 13.47 3.73 16.73
C GLY A 89 14.34 3.06 17.79
N LYS A 90 13.78 2.79 18.98
CA LYS A 90 14.47 2.08 20.08
C LYS A 90 14.11 0.60 20.18
N GLN A 91 13.13 0.14 19.43
CA GLN A 91 12.68 -1.24 19.45
C GLN A 91 13.58 -2.10 18.56
N GLU A 92 14.08 -3.20 19.11
CA GLU A 92 14.78 -4.22 18.35
C GLU A 92 13.76 -5.26 17.84
N LEU A 93 13.72 -5.44 16.52
CA LEU A 93 12.80 -6.36 15.85
C LEU A 93 13.50 -7.68 15.52
N ILE A 94 14.74 -7.60 15.02
CA ILE A 94 15.61 -8.75 14.75
C ILE A 94 17.02 -8.40 15.22
N ASN A 95 17.68 -9.37 15.85
CA ASN A 95 19.10 -9.31 16.16
C ASN A 95 19.67 -10.72 16.21
N GLN A 96 20.01 -11.26 15.04
CA GLN A 96 20.51 -12.62 14.92
C GLN A 96 21.44 -12.79 13.72
N SER A 97 22.22 -13.86 13.72
CA SER A 97 23.01 -14.25 12.55
C SER A 97 22.10 -14.79 11.45
N ILE A 98 22.38 -14.47 10.20
CA ILE A 98 21.66 -14.96 9.03
C ILE A 98 22.63 -15.55 7.99
N VAL A 99 22.28 -16.68 7.38
CA VAL A 99 23.01 -17.31 6.28
C VAL A 99 22.34 -17.06 4.92
N GLN A 100 23.08 -17.25 3.83
CA GLN A 100 22.48 -17.23 2.49
C GLN A 100 21.39 -18.31 2.37
N GLY A 101 20.25 -17.95 1.81
CA GLY A 101 19.09 -18.83 1.67
C GLY A 101 18.12 -18.76 2.86
N GLU A 102 18.49 -18.09 3.95
CA GLU A 102 17.66 -18.01 5.15
C GLU A 102 16.65 -16.86 5.07
N LYS A 103 15.48 -17.11 5.65
CA LYS A 103 14.36 -16.18 5.75
C LYS A 103 14.09 -15.89 7.21
N VAL A 104 13.85 -14.63 7.54
CA VAL A 104 13.55 -14.20 8.90
C VAL A 104 12.29 -13.35 8.88
N THR A 105 11.32 -13.72 9.72
CA THR A 105 10.08 -12.97 9.87
C THR A 105 10.24 -11.85 10.90
N PHE A 106 9.64 -10.70 10.64
CA PHE A 106 9.46 -9.62 11.61
C PHE A 106 8.08 -8.98 11.43
N SER A 107 7.67 -8.17 12.40
CA SER A 107 6.40 -7.45 12.35
C SER A 107 6.64 -5.97 12.52
N ILE A 108 5.91 -5.16 11.74
CA ILE A 108 5.80 -3.72 11.91
C ILE A 108 4.32 -3.44 12.15
N SER A 109 4.01 -2.89 13.31
CA SER A 109 2.63 -2.70 13.77
C SER A 109 1.87 -4.05 13.73
N ASP A 110 0.81 -4.16 12.94
CA ASP A 110 0.02 -5.39 12.79
C ASP A 110 0.35 -6.19 11.52
N SER A 111 1.31 -5.74 10.70
CA SER A 111 1.71 -6.41 9.45
C SER A 111 2.94 -7.29 9.64
N SER A 112 2.97 -8.45 8.99
CA SER A 112 4.10 -9.38 9.07
C SER A 112 4.88 -9.41 7.75
N TYR A 113 6.21 -9.28 7.87
CA TYR A 113 7.17 -9.21 6.77
C TYR A 113 8.20 -10.32 6.90
N VAL A 114 8.79 -10.68 5.76
CA VAL A 114 9.95 -11.57 5.69
C VAL A 114 11.11 -10.80 5.08
N ILE A 115 12.28 -10.94 5.69
CA ILE A 115 13.56 -10.57 5.08
C ILE A 115 14.31 -11.85 4.70
N PHE A 116 14.59 -12.01 3.41
CA PHE A 116 15.30 -13.15 2.83
C PHE A 116 16.71 -12.75 2.45
N CYS A 117 17.72 -13.51 2.92
CA CYS A 117 19.11 -13.33 2.51
C CYS A 117 19.36 -14.09 1.21
N LYS A 118 19.20 -13.43 0.06
CA LYS A 118 19.28 -14.04 -1.27
C LYS A 118 20.71 -14.50 -1.60
N GLU A 119 21.70 -13.65 -1.33
CA GLU A 119 23.10 -13.92 -1.65
C GLU A 119 24.01 -13.19 -0.68
N GLN A 120 25.14 -13.81 -0.30
CA GLN A 120 26.21 -13.17 0.47
C GLN A 120 27.51 -13.24 -0.33
N VAL A 121 28.18 -12.10 -0.46
CA VAL A 121 29.44 -11.98 -1.20
C VAL A 121 30.51 -11.48 -0.25
N ASN A 122 31.46 -12.37 0.05
CA ASN A 122 32.68 -12.08 0.81
C ASN A 122 33.86 -11.98 -0.17
N LEU A 123 34.41 -10.79 -0.31
CA LEU A 123 35.48 -10.46 -1.25
C LEU A 123 36.83 -10.42 -0.52
N LEU A 124 37.85 -11.05 -1.12
CA LEU A 124 39.23 -10.90 -0.63
C LEU A 124 39.74 -9.45 -0.73
N ILE A 125 39.24 -8.71 -1.73
CA ILE A 125 39.55 -7.30 -1.98
C ILE A 125 38.26 -6.61 -2.40
N GLY A 126 37.84 -5.59 -1.65
CA GLY A 126 36.58 -4.89 -1.85
C GLY A 126 35.80 -4.79 -0.55
N GLU A 127 34.54 -4.37 -0.65
CA GLU A 127 33.61 -4.35 0.48
C GLU A 127 32.65 -5.52 0.36
N ASP A 128 32.53 -6.31 1.43
CA ASP A 128 31.59 -7.41 1.50
C ASP A 128 30.16 -6.88 1.50
N TYR A 129 29.25 -7.63 0.89
CA TYR A 129 27.86 -7.24 0.78
C TYR A 129 26.93 -8.45 0.71
N ALA A 130 25.65 -8.20 0.98
CA ALA A 130 24.60 -9.18 0.78
C ALA A 130 23.43 -8.55 0.00
N TYR A 131 22.75 -9.39 -0.78
CA TYR A 131 21.46 -9.06 -1.37
C TYR A 131 20.35 -9.56 -0.45
N PHE A 132 19.44 -8.67 -0.10
CA PHE A 132 18.26 -8.98 0.68
C PHE A 132 17.01 -8.71 -0.12
N VAL A 133 15.96 -9.47 0.18
CA VAL A 133 14.62 -9.23 -0.31
C VAL A 133 13.72 -9.04 0.89
N ILE A 134 12.99 -7.93 0.95
CA ILE A 134 11.88 -7.76 1.89
C ILE A 134 10.57 -7.91 1.14
N SER A 135 9.70 -8.74 1.66
CA SER A 135 8.33 -8.89 1.19
C SER A 135 7.40 -8.95 2.37
N HIS A 136 6.11 -8.82 2.12
CA HIS A 136 5.15 -9.29 3.11
C HIS A 136 5.33 -10.80 3.30
N SER A 137 5.09 -11.27 4.51
CA SER A 137 5.20 -12.68 4.89
C SER A 137 4.33 -13.58 4.01
N TYR A 138 3.24 -13.05 3.48
CA TYR A 138 2.34 -13.79 2.62
C TYR A 138 2.81 -14.02 1.19
N LEU A 139 3.78 -13.24 0.71
CA LEU A 139 4.39 -13.42 -0.61
C LEU A 139 5.46 -14.50 -0.60
N ASP A 140 5.82 -15.00 0.59
CA ASP A 140 6.94 -15.91 0.78
C ASP A 140 6.56 -17.40 0.57
N ILE A 141 5.54 -17.66 -0.26
CA ILE A 141 5.12 -19.01 -0.61
C ILE A 141 6.24 -19.62 -1.46
N ASP A 142 6.99 -20.54 -0.87
CA ASP A 142 7.98 -21.36 -1.57
C ASP A 142 7.32 -21.94 -2.84
N ALA A 143 7.89 -21.66 -4.01
CA ALA A 143 7.37 -22.04 -5.33
C ALA A 143 7.22 -23.57 -5.55
N ASP A 144 7.53 -24.38 -4.53
CA ASP A 144 7.42 -25.84 -4.50
C ASP A 144 6.25 -26.34 -3.63
N ASN A 145 5.46 -25.45 -3.00
CA ASN A 145 4.28 -25.83 -2.22
C ASN A 145 3.01 -25.27 -2.86
N THR A 146 2.41 -26.07 -3.73
CA THR A 146 1.07 -25.85 -4.25
C THR A 146 0.06 -25.85 -3.10
N GLY A 147 -0.33 -24.67 -2.61
CA GLY A 147 -1.48 -24.55 -1.72
C GLY A 147 -1.36 -23.46 -0.67
N SER A 148 -1.97 -22.31 -0.96
CA SER A 148 -2.95 -21.70 -0.06
C SER A 148 -2.60 -21.69 1.44
N GLU A 149 -1.69 -20.80 1.87
CA GLU A 149 -1.66 -20.38 3.27
C GLU A 149 -2.58 -19.17 3.43
N ILE A 150 -3.56 -19.33 4.32
CA ILE A 150 -4.58 -18.34 4.66
C ILE A 150 -3.91 -17.21 5.43
N SER A 151 -3.91 -16.01 4.85
CA SER A 151 -3.51 -14.81 5.56
C SER A 151 -4.58 -13.76 5.32
N LEU A 152 -5.23 -13.33 6.40
CA LEU A 152 -6.16 -12.18 6.43
C LEU A 152 -5.53 -10.95 5.75
N GLU A 153 -4.20 -10.81 5.87
CA GLU A 153 -3.41 -9.74 5.28
C GLU A 153 -3.47 -9.75 3.74
N ASN A 154 -3.60 -10.92 3.10
CA ASN A 154 -3.62 -11.01 1.62
C ASN A 154 -4.95 -10.56 1.06
N ILE A 155 -6.03 -10.91 1.75
CA ILE A 155 -7.38 -10.49 1.35
C ILE A 155 -7.49 -8.97 1.51
N GLU A 156 -7.01 -8.42 2.63
CA GLU A 156 -7.03 -6.96 2.81
C GLU A 156 -6.10 -6.25 1.82
N HIS A 157 -4.94 -6.82 1.49
CA HIS A 157 -4.07 -6.29 0.45
C HIS A 157 -4.76 -6.31 -0.93
N LEU A 158 -5.41 -7.41 -1.30
CA LEU A 158 -6.19 -7.51 -2.54
C LEU A 158 -7.29 -6.44 -2.59
N ILE A 159 -8.00 -6.22 -1.48
CA ILE A 159 -9.03 -5.19 -1.37
C ILE A 159 -8.40 -3.79 -1.50
N THR A 160 -7.21 -3.56 -0.98
CA THR A 160 -6.48 -2.29 -1.12
C THR A 160 -6.09 -2.04 -2.58
N LEU A 161 -5.64 -3.06 -3.30
CA LEU A 161 -5.37 -2.98 -4.74
C LEU A 161 -6.64 -2.68 -5.55
N VAL A 162 -7.78 -3.25 -5.14
CA VAL A 162 -9.09 -2.88 -5.71
C VAL A 162 -9.38 -1.40 -5.49
N GLU A 163 -9.21 -0.89 -4.27
CA GLU A 163 -9.48 0.51 -3.94
C GLU A 163 -8.61 1.49 -4.73
N GLN A 164 -7.35 1.11 -5.00
CA GLN A 164 -6.37 1.92 -5.74
C GLN A 164 -6.45 1.76 -7.27
N SER A 165 -7.26 0.83 -7.77
CA SER A 165 -7.38 0.57 -9.20
C SER A 165 -8.13 1.69 -9.94
N ASP A 166 -7.88 1.83 -11.24
CA ASP A 166 -8.56 2.81 -12.10
C ASP A 166 -9.75 2.20 -12.88
N VAL A 167 -10.28 1.05 -12.43
CA VAL A 167 -11.33 0.30 -13.13
C VAL A 167 -12.72 0.57 -12.55
N ILE A 168 -13.77 0.35 -13.34
CA ILE A 168 -15.15 0.47 -12.87
C ILE A 168 -15.74 -0.92 -12.65
N PHE A 169 -16.26 -1.16 -11.45
CA PHE A 169 -16.91 -2.41 -11.10
C PHE A 169 -18.38 -2.37 -11.48
N ILE A 170 -18.89 -3.43 -12.09
CA ILE A 170 -20.28 -3.55 -12.51
C ILE A 170 -20.92 -4.71 -11.76
N ARG A 171 -21.91 -4.39 -10.92
CA ARG A 171 -22.67 -5.36 -10.12
C ARG A 171 -24.14 -5.24 -10.43
N ASN A 172 -24.74 -6.34 -10.89
CA ASN A 172 -26.16 -6.39 -11.26
C ASN A 172 -26.58 -5.26 -12.22
N GLY A 173 -25.69 -4.88 -13.14
CA GLY A 173 -25.91 -3.81 -14.13
C GLY A 173 -25.60 -2.39 -13.67
N ASN A 174 -25.29 -2.17 -12.38
CA ASN A 174 -24.92 -0.86 -11.86
C ASN A 174 -23.39 -0.71 -11.77
N GLN A 175 -22.90 0.47 -12.12
CA GLN A 175 -21.49 0.84 -12.01
C GLN A 175 -21.16 1.31 -10.59
N HIS A 176 -19.97 0.96 -10.14
CA HIS A 176 -19.41 1.26 -8.84
C HIS A 176 -17.95 1.68 -9.01
N THR A 177 -17.56 2.70 -8.24
CA THR A 177 -16.18 3.15 -8.15
C THR A 177 -15.29 2.09 -7.47
N PRO A 178 -13.96 2.14 -7.69
CA PRO A 178 -12.99 1.31 -6.98
C PRO A 178 -13.21 1.28 -5.46
N LYS A 179 -13.43 2.46 -4.86
CA LYS A 179 -13.70 2.62 -3.43
C LYS A 179 -14.99 1.93 -2.98
N GLU A 180 -16.09 2.15 -3.70
CA GLU A 180 -17.37 1.48 -3.39
C GLU A 180 -17.27 -0.03 -3.53
N ALA A 181 -16.48 -0.52 -4.49
CA ALA A 181 -16.22 -1.94 -4.65
C ALA A 181 -15.42 -2.51 -3.47
N ALA A 182 -14.34 -1.83 -3.04
CA ALA A 182 -13.55 -2.22 -1.88
C ALA A 182 -14.40 -2.28 -0.59
N ASP A 183 -15.19 -1.24 -0.32
CA ASP A 183 -16.09 -1.21 0.85
C ASP A 183 -17.12 -2.34 0.80
N HIS A 184 -17.66 -2.64 -0.39
CA HIS A 184 -18.57 -3.77 -0.58
C HIS A 184 -17.89 -5.11 -0.27
N LEU A 185 -16.64 -5.29 -0.70
CA LEU A 185 -15.87 -6.51 -0.46
C LEU A 185 -15.57 -6.70 1.03
N ARG A 186 -15.09 -5.67 1.73
CA ARG A 186 -14.85 -5.71 3.19
C ARG A 186 -16.12 -6.12 3.94
N THR A 187 -17.22 -5.41 3.66
CA THR A 187 -18.53 -5.69 4.27
C THR A 187 -18.98 -7.13 3.98
N LYS A 188 -18.82 -7.60 2.74
CA LYS A 188 -19.25 -8.95 2.36
C LYS A 188 -18.39 -10.03 3.00
N TRP A 189 -17.09 -9.77 3.14
CA TRP A 189 -16.14 -10.66 3.80
C TRP A 189 -16.45 -10.80 5.29
N GLU A 190 -16.66 -9.68 6.00
CA GLU A 190 -17.08 -9.66 7.40
C GLU A 190 -18.36 -10.46 7.63
N ASN A 191 -19.37 -10.23 6.77
CA ASN A 191 -20.66 -10.91 6.84
C ASN A 191 -20.60 -12.41 6.46
N SER A 192 -19.53 -12.86 5.80
CA SER A 192 -19.38 -14.29 5.46
C SER A 192 -19.20 -15.16 6.71
N GLY A 193 -18.79 -14.58 7.84
CA GLY A 193 -18.48 -15.29 9.08
C GLY A 193 -17.23 -16.19 9.00
N ASN A 194 -16.67 -16.40 7.80
CA ASN A 194 -15.44 -17.14 7.60
C ASN A 194 -14.31 -16.15 7.31
N LYS A 195 -13.62 -15.77 8.38
CA LYS A 195 -12.44 -14.92 8.30
C LYS A 195 -11.24 -15.67 7.71
N ASN A 196 -11.20 -17.00 7.82
CA ASN A 196 -10.05 -17.81 7.43
C ASN A 196 -10.21 -18.37 5.99
N MET A 197 -10.40 -17.49 5.00
CA MET A 197 -10.46 -17.87 3.59
C MET A 197 -9.10 -17.69 2.91
N THR A 198 -8.81 -18.53 1.91
CA THR A 198 -7.71 -18.29 0.96
C THR A 198 -8.08 -17.16 -0.01
N ILE A 199 -7.10 -16.57 -0.71
CA ILE A 199 -7.37 -15.56 -1.73
C ILE A 199 -8.29 -16.11 -2.83
N GLU A 200 -8.05 -17.34 -3.28
CA GLU A 200 -8.85 -17.98 -4.34
C GLU A 200 -10.27 -18.22 -3.86
N GLN A 201 -10.44 -18.67 -2.61
CA GLN A 201 -11.74 -18.84 -1.99
C GLN A 201 -12.45 -17.49 -1.83
N PHE A 202 -11.73 -16.43 -1.47
CA PHE A 202 -12.27 -15.09 -1.40
C PHE A 202 -12.74 -14.62 -2.78
N ILE A 203 -11.95 -14.80 -3.84
CA ILE A 203 -12.36 -14.43 -5.20
C ILE A 203 -13.59 -15.23 -5.64
N GLU A 204 -13.57 -16.55 -5.48
CA GLU A 204 -14.65 -17.41 -5.95
C GLU A 204 -15.96 -17.19 -5.18
N ASN A 205 -15.88 -17.01 -3.86
CA ASN A 205 -17.08 -16.98 -3.00
C ASN A 205 -17.53 -15.55 -2.66
N ILE A 206 -16.62 -14.59 -2.63
CA ILE A 206 -16.89 -13.21 -2.19
C ILE A 206 -16.78 -12.24 -3.38
N ALA A 207 -15.66 -12.21 -4.10
CA ALA A 207 -15.37 -11.10 -5.01
C ALA A 207 -15.94 -11.24 -6.43
N SER A 208 -16.20 -12.47 -6.90
CA SER A 208 -16.52 -12.71 -8.32
C SER A 208 -18.01 -12.65 -8.68
N LYS A 209 -18.92 -12.80 -7.71
CA LYS A 209 -20.37 -12.91 -8.00
C LYS A 209 -21.26 -12.52 -6.83
N SER A 210 -22.53 -12.22 -7.12
CA SER A 210 -23.52 -11.91 -6.09
C SER A 210 -23.92 -13.16 -5.31
N SER A 211 -23.91 -13.10 -3.98
CA SER A 211 -24.45 -14.20 -3.16
C SER A 211 -25.97 -14.33 -3.25
N ILE A 212 -26.67 -13.27 -3.67
CA ILE A 212 -28.14 -13.23 -3.75
C ILE A 212 -28.61 -13.68 -5.14
N SER A 213 -28.09 -13.05 -6.21
CA SER A 213 -28.53 -13.34 -7.57
C SER A 213 -27.71 -14.44 -8.27
N GLY A 214 -26.53 -14.77 -7.76
CA GLY A 214 -25.58 -15.69 -8.41
C GLY A 214 -24.87 -15.09 -9.63
N ASN A 215 -25.24 -13.87 -10.05
CA ASN A 215 -24.70 -13.26 -11.26
C ASN A 215 -23.23 -12.89 -11.08
N PRO A 216 -22.38 -13.16 -12.09
CA PRO A 216 -20.98 -12.74 -12.07
C PRO A 216 -20.89 -11.22 -12.11
N TYR A 217 -19.96 -10.68 -11.33
CA TYR A 217 -19.59 -9.28 -11.42
C TYR A 217 -18.71 -9.06 -12.65
N GLN A 218 -18.69 -7.84 -13.14
CA GLN A 218 -17.87 -7.45 -14.28
C GLN A 218 -16.99 -6.26 -13.91
N VAL A 219 -15.90 -6.11 -14.63
CA VAL A 219 -14.96 -5.00 -14.49
C VAL A 219 -14.81 -4.35 -15.85
N LYS A 220 -14.98 -3.03 -15.89
CA LYS A 220 -14.73 -2.21 -17.07
C LYS A 220 -13.36 -1.57 -16.93
N LEU A 221 -12.46 -1.92 -17.84
CA LEU A 221 -11.08 -1.43 -17.87
C LEU A 221 -11.00 -0.01 -18.45
N ALA A 222 -9.84 0.63 -18.29
CA ALA A 222 -9.58 1.99 -18.78
C ALA A 222 -9.71 2.11 -20.32
N ASP A 223 -9.44 1.04 -21.06
CA ASP A 223 -9.63 0.96 -22.51
C ASP A 223 -11.10 0.78 -22.93
N GLY A 224 -12.02 0.66 -21.96
CA GLY A 224 -13.45 0.49 -22.17
C GLY A 224 -13.90 -0.95 -22.38
N SER A 225 -12.98 -1.92 -22.45
CA SER A 225 -13.31 -3.33 -22.48
C SER A 225 -13.95 -3.79 -21.16
N VAL A 226 -14.78 -4.83 -21.23
CA VAL A 226 -15.48 -5.39 -20.08
C VAL A 226 -15.09 -6.85 -19.95
N VAL A 227 -14.53 -7.21 -18.80
CA VAL A 227 -14.12 -8.56 -18.44
C VAL A 227 -14.91 -9.03 -17.22
N THR A 228 -14.90 -10.34 -16.93
CA THR A 228 -15.48 -10.81 -15.67
C THR A 228 -14.59 -10.40 -14.50
N ALA A 229 -15.19 -10.16 -13.32
CA ALA A 229 -14.42 -9.84 -12.13
C ALA A 229 -13.44 -10.97 -11.79
N LYS A 230 -13.85 -12.23 -11.98
CA LYS A 230 -12.98 -13.40 -11.74
C LYS A 230 -11.71 -13.35 -12.59
N GLU A 231 -11.82 -13.13 -13.90
CA GLU A 231 -10.67 -13.01 -14.80
C GLU A 231 -9.77 -11.84 -14.37
N TRP A 232 -10.36 -10.68 -14.10
CA TRP A 232 -9.61 -9.51 -13.66
C TRP A 232 -8.82 -9.76 -12.37
N TYR A 233 -9.41 -10.43 -11.37
CA TYR A 233 -8.71 -10.79 -10.14
C TYR A 233 -7.58 -11.80 -10.37
N SER A 234 -7.78 -12.78 -11.25
CA SER A 234 -6.71 -13.73 -11.61
C SER A 234 -5.52 -13.01 -12.25
N ASP A 235 -5.78 -12.07 -13.16
CA ASP A 235 -4.73 -11.26 -13.78
C ASP A 235 -4.03 -10.35 -12.78
N LEU A 236 -4.79 -9.74 -11.86
CA LEU A 236 -4.25 -8.89 -10.80
C LEU A 236 -3.29 -9.67 -9.89
N ILE A 237 -3.68 -10.87 -9.44
CA ILE A 237 -2.84 -11.72 -8.59
C ILE A 237 -1.57 -12.15 -9.32
N ASN A 238 -1.68 -12.58 -10.58
CA ASN A 238 -0.53 -12.99 -11.38
C ASN A 238 0.46 -11.83 -11.59
N LYS A 239 -0.05 -10.59 -11.71
CA LYS A 239 0.79 -9.40 -11.88
C LYS A 239 1.49 -8.99 -10.60
N GLU A 240 0.79 -9.04 -9.47
CA GLU A 240 1.31 -8.63 -8.15
C GLU A 240 2.03 -9.79 -7.42
N SER A 241 2.11 -10.98 -8.04
CA SER A 241 2.70 -12.21 -7.49
C SER A 241 2.11 -12.63 -6.15
N LEU A 242 0.80 -12.43 -5.98
CA LEU A 242 0.02 -12.78 -4.78
C LEU A 242 -0.31 -14.27 -4.68
#